data_AF-A0A6V7M0F7-F1
#
_entry.id   AF-A0A6V7M0F7-F1
#
_cell.length_a   1.000
_cell.length_b   1.000
_cell.length_c   1.000
_cell.angle_alpha   90.00
_cell.angle_beta   90.00
_cell.angle_gamma   90.00
#
_symmetry.space_group_name_H-M   'P 1'
#
loop_
_entity.id
_entity.type
_entity.pdbx_description
1 polymer ?
#
loop_
_entity_poly.entity_id
_entity_poly.type
_entity_poly.pdbx_seq_one_letter_code
_entity_poly.pdbx_strand_id
1 'polypeptide(L)'
;FNDLLKQAQSPDLPRRLIDNIDGFDSECIRLLICKSSPVISAVQASLKNKTGDKRSQMTSWLPRREIFERNSDSCEEKHRDCKIFPEMDMEKGDW
;
A
#
# COMPACT_ATOMS: atom_id res chain seq x y z
N PHE A 1 -14.99 -1.76 18.78
CA PHE A 1 -14.99 -0.59 17.86
C PHE A 1 -13.92 0.45 18.20
N ASN A 2 -13.81 0.91 19.46
CA ASN A 2 -12.82 1.93 19.85
C ASN A 2 -11.35 1.51 19.60
N ASP A 3 -11.02 0.24 19.80
CA ASP A 3 -9.64 -0.24 19.56
C ASP A 3 -9.29 -0.36 18.08
N LEU A 4 -10.25 -0.74 17.23
CA LEU A 4 -10.05 -0.79 15.78
C LEU A 4 -9.84 0.62 15.21
N LEU A 5 -10.57 1.62 15.69
CA LEU A 5 -10.37 3.01 15.26
C LEU A 5 -8.99 3.53 15.66
N LYS A 6 -8.52 3.23 16.88
CA LYS A 6 -7.18 3.61 17.34
C LYS A 6 -6.09 2.95 16.49
N GLN A 7 -6.23 1.67 16.19
CA GLN A 7 -5.32 0.94 15.30
C GLN A 7 -5.32 1.54 13.89
N ALA A 8 -6.52 1.82 13.35
CA ALA A 8 -6.68 2.42 12.04
C ALA A 8 -6.02 3.79 11.95
N GLN A 9 -5.99 4.59 13.01
CA GLN A 9 -5.37 5.93 13.01
C GLN A 9 -3.84 5.92 13.24
N SER A 10 -3.25 4.77 13.56
CA SER A 10 -1.82 4.65 13.88
C SER A 10 -0.93 4.91 12.66
N PRO A 11 0.02 5.86 12.70
CA PRO A 11 0.92 6.12 11.56
C PRO A 11 1.78 4.90 11.20
N ASP A 12 2.05 4.02 12.17
CA ASP A 12 2.82 2.80 11.97
C ASP A 12 1.99 1.65 11.37
N LEU A 13 0.71 1.86 11.05
CA LEU A 13 -0.17 0.79 10.56
C LEU A 13 0.41 0.09 9.31
N PRO A 14 0.90 0.78 8.26
CA PRO A 14 1.48 0.09 7.11
C PRO A 14 2.67 -0.79 7.50
N ARG A 15 3.55 -0.30 8.38
CA ARG A 15 4.70 -1.07 8.87
C ARG A 15 4.26 -2.30 9.67
N ARG A 16 3.30 -2.14 10.60
CA ARG A 16 2.77 -3.26 11.38
C ARG A 16 2.07 -4.29 10.51
N LEU A 17 1.38 -3.87 9.45
CA LEU A 17 0.76 -4.80 8.49
C LEU A 17 1.84 -5.63 7.78
N ILE A 18 2.93 -5.00 7.33
CA ILE A 18 4.09 -5.69 6.72
C ILE A 18 4.76 -6.66 7.70
N ASP A 19 5.02 -6.21 8.93
CA ASP A 19 5.77 -6.97 9.94
C ASP A 19 5.00 -8.21 10.43
N ASN A 20 3.66 -8.20 10.39
CA ASN A 20 2.81 -9.29 10.86
C ASN A 20 2.36 -10.26 9.77
N ILE A 21 2.83 -10.12 8.53
CA ILE A 21 2.52 -11.07 7.47
C ILE A 21 3.44 -12.28 7.54
N ASP A 22 2.82 -13.45 7.66
CA ASP A 22 3.39 -14.78 7.53
C ASP A 22 2.76 -15.55 6.35
N GLY A 23 3.45 -16.58 5.86
CA GLY A 23 2.96 -17.46 4.77
C GLY A 23 3.69 -17.34 3.42
N PHE A 24 3.31 -18.21 2.48
CA PHE A 24 4.02 -18.44 1.21
C PHE A 24 4.03 -17.24 0.25
N ASP A 25 3.03 -16.36 0.32
CA ASP A 25 2.93 -15.14 -0.50
C ASP A 25 3.36 -13.87 0.26
N SER A 26 4.09 -14.02 1.37
CA SER A 26 4.44 -12.91 2.26
C SER A 26 5.09 -11.75 1.51
N GLU A 27 5.95 -12.03 0.54
CA GLU A 27 6.70 -11.00 -0.18
C GLU A 27 5.82 -10.16 -1.11
N CYS A 28 4.90 -10.79 -1.83
CA CYS A 28 3.98 -10.06 -2.71
C CYS A 28 2.91 -9.29 -1.93
N ILE A 29 2.46 -9.83 -0.79
CA ILE A 29 1.53 -9.12 0.11
C ILE A 29 2.25 -7.92 0.78
N ARG A 30 3.51 -8.09 1.20
CA ARG A 30 4.35 -6.98 1.71
C ARG A 30 4.53 -5.89 0.66
N LEU A 31 4.81 -6.25 -0.59
CA LEU A 31 4.88 -5.30 -1.70
C LEU A 31 3.54 -4.59 -1.91
N LEU A 32 2.41 -5.31 -1.92
CA LEU A 32 1.08 -4.73 -2.07
C LEU A 32 0.77 -3.70 -0.98
N ILE A 33 1.10 -4.00 0.27
CA ILE A 33 0.89 -3.08 1.39
C ILE A 33 1.82 -1.89 1.30
N CYS A 34 3.09 -2.10 0.94
CA CYS A 34 4.04 -1.03 0.70
C CYS A 34 3.50 -0.05 -0.37
N LYS A 35 3.06 -0.57 -1.52
CA LYS A 35 2.46 0.22 -2.62
C LYS A 35 1.18 0.94 -2.19
N SER A 36 0.38 0.31 -1.33
CA SER A 36 -0.87 0.89 -0.81
C SER A 36 -0.66 1.91 0.31
N SER A 37 0.56 2.03 0.86
CA SER A 37 0.83 2.87 2.03
C SER A 37 0.46 4.36 1.87
N PRO A 38 0.56 5.00 0.68
CA PRO A 38 0.08 6.37 0.50
C PRO A 38 -1.43 6.47 0.63
N VAL A 39 -2.17 5.48 0.12
CA VAL A 39 -3.65 5.40 0.23
C VAL A 39 -4.05 5.16 1.69
N ILE A 40 -3.37 4.23 2.38
CA ILE A 40 -3.60 3.99 3.80
C ILE A 40 -3.38 5.28 4.59
N SER A 41 -2.25 5.96 4.39
CA SER A 41 -1.92 7.22 5.08
C SER A 41 -2.94 8.34 4.80
N ALA A 42 -3.43 8.42 3.56
CA ALA A 42 -4.47 9.35 3.14
C ALA A 42 -5.80 9.11 3.87
N VAL A 43 -6.26 7.85 3.94
CA VAL A 43 -7.45 7.47 4.71
C VAL A 43 -7.25 7.79 6.20
N GLN A 44 -6.07 7.52 6.75
CA GLN A 44 -5.75 7.83 8.15
C GLN A 44 -5.83 9.32 8.45
N ALA A 45 -5.32 10.17 7.56
CA ALA A 45 -5.42 11.61 7.67
C ALA A 45 -6.89 12.07 7.61
N SER A 46 -7.69 11.50 6.72
CA SER A 46 -9.13 11.76 6.63
C SER A 46 -9.87 11.41 7.94
N LEU A 47 -9.51 10.28 8.58
CA LEU A 47 -10.11 9.87 9.87
C LEU A 47 -9.71 10.77 11.04
N LYS A 48 -8.55 11.43 10.99
CA LYS A 48 -8.07 12.38 12.02
C LYS A 48 -8.72 13.75 11.87
N ASN A 49 -8.89 14.22 10.63
CA ASN A 49 -9.46 15.54 10.32
C ASN A 49 -10.99 15.48 10.22
N LYS A 50 -11.66 15.09 11.32
CA LYS A 50 -13.14 14.93 11.40
C LYS A 50 -13.94 16.25 11.28
N THR A 51 -13.32 17.38 10.95
CA THR A 51 -13.95 18.70 11.01
C THR A 51 -13.84 19.42 9.68
N GLY A 52 -14.99 19.56 9.00
CA GLY A 52 -15.24 20.67 8.07
C GLY A 52 -14.99 20.35 6.59
N ASP A 53 -15.88 19.58 5.97
CA ASP A 53 -16.73 20.10 4.89
C ASP A 53 -17.57 18.99 4.27
N LYS A 54 -18.89 19.11 4.41
CA LYS A 54 -19.91 18.18 3.89
C LYS A 54 -20.00 18.13 2.35
N ARG A 55 -19.02 18.67 1.62
CA ARG A 55 -19.00 18.79 0.15
C ARG A 55 -17.65 18.47 -0.50
N SER A 56 -16.63 18.12 0.28
CA SER A 56 -15.36 17.69 -0.30
C SER A 56 -15.57 16.34 -1.00
N GLN A 57 -15.25 16.27 -2.30
CA GLN A 57 -15.41 15.09 -3.16
C GLN A 57 -15.03 13.80 -2.41
N MET A 58 -15.78 12.72 -2.62
CA MET A 58 -15.54 11.41 -2.00
C MET A 58 -14.11 10.87 -2.19
N THR A 59 -13.34 11.48 -3.09
CA THR A 59 -11.96 11.15 -3.46
C THR A 59 -10.92 12.20 -3.06
N SER A 60 -11.31 13.30 -2.40
CA SER A 60 -10.40 14.42 -2.09
C SER A 60 -9.26 14.06 -1.14
N TRP A 61 -9.42 12.98 -0.39
CA TRP A 61 -8.39 12.43 0.49
C TRP A 61 -7.38 11.57 -0.26
N LEU A 62 -7.62 11.18 -1.52
CA LEU A 62 -6.68 10.32 -2.26
C LEU A 62 -5.31 10.99 -2.42
N PRO A 63 -4.22 10.21 -2.39
CA PRO A 63 -2.89 10.74 -2.64
C PRO A 63 -2.78 11.25 -4.08
N ARG A 64 -1.90 12.24 -4.30
CA ARG A 64 -1.52 12.64 -5.65
C ARG A 64 -0.85 11.48 -6.37
N ARG A 65 -1.10 11.37 -7.68
CA ARG A 65 -0.53 10.33 -8.55
C ARG A 65 0.99 10.24 -8.42
N GLU A 66 1.68 11.37 -8.47
CA GLU A 66 3.15 11.44 -8.35
C GLU A 66 3.69 10.83 -7.04
N ILE A 67 2.96 11.00 -5.94
CA ILE A 67 3.33 10.44 -4.63
C ILE A 67 3.12 8.93 -4.64
N PHE A 68 2.01 8.48 -5.22
CA PHE A 68 1.70 7.06 -5.36
C PHE A 68 2.73 6.35 -6.24
N GLU A 69 3.06 6.91 -7.40
CA GLU A 69 4.04 6.36 -8.34
C GLU A 69 5.45 6.30 -7.73
N ARG A 70 5.93 7.41 -7.14
CA ARG A 70 7.25 7.42 -6.48
C ARG A 70 7.36 6.40 -5.34
N ASN A 71 6.29 6.26 -4.54
CA ASN A 71 6.25 5.24 -3.50
C ASN A 71 6.23 3.83 -4.10
N SER A 72 5.47 3.63 -5.18
CA SER A 72 5.39 2.36 -5.90
C SER A 72 6.76 1.88 -6.37
N ASP A 73 7.55 2.77 -6.97
CA ASP A 73 8.90 2.47 -7.48
C ASP A 73 9.85 2.11 -6.31
N SER A 74 9.85 2.91 -5.25
CA SER A 74 10.66 2.64 -4.05
C SER A 74 10.31 1.31 -3.38
N CYS A 75 9.03 0.92 -3.40
CA CYS A 75 8.58 -0.37 -2.88
C CYS A 75 9.05 -1.55 -3.73
N GLU A 76 9.06 -1.42 -5.06
CA GLU A 76 9.60 -2.46 -5.95
C GLU A 76 11.10 -2.65 -5.75
N GLU A 77 11.86 -1.57 -5.55
CA GLU A 77 13.29 -1.65 -5.25
C GLU A 77 13.58 -2.38 -3.93
N LYS A 78 12.69 -2.24 -2.94
CA LYS A 78 12.85 -2.79 -1.59
C LYS A 78 12.33 -4.22 -1.45
N HIS A 79 11.25 -4.58 -2.14
CA HIS A 79 10.57 -5.88 -2.06
C HIS A 79 10.75 -6.67 -3.37
N ARG A 80 12.01 -6.98 -3.70
CA ARG A 80 12.40 -7.65 -4.96
C ARG A 80 12.03 -9.13 -5.01
N ASP A 81 11.74 -9.72 -3.86
CA ASP A 81 11.45 -11.15 -3.72
C ASP A 81 10.04 -11.50 -4.23
N CYS A 82 9.17 -10.50 -4.43
CA CYS A 82 7.93 -10.71 -5.16
C CYS A 82 8.20 -10.73 -6.67
N LYS A 83 8.08 -11.92 -7.28
CA LYS A 83 8.05 -12.07 -8.74
C LYS A 83 6.69 -11.59 -9.27
N ILE A 84 6.53 -10.27 -9.43
CA ILE A 84 5.31 -9.64 -9.99
C ILE A 84 4.99 -10.21 -11.38
N PHE A 85 6.04 -10.53 -12.12
CA PHE A 85 5.97 -11.31 -13.34
C PHE A 85 6.58 -12.68 -13.00
N PRO A 86 5.84 -13.80 -13.11
CA PRO A 86 6.51 -15.08 -13.25
C PRO A 86 7.47 -14.92 -14.43
N GLU A 87 8.72 -15.37 -14.28
CA GLU A 87 9.63 -15.48 -15.42
C GLU A 87 8.82 -16.14 -16.52
N MET A 88 8.53 -15.40 -17.59
CA MET A 88 8.03 -16.05 -18.78
C MET A 88 9.11 -17.07 -19.09
N ASP A 89 8.75 -18.35 -19.07
CA ASP A 89 9.50 -19.36 -19.79
C ASP A 89 9.60 -18.84 -21.22
N MET A 90 10.66 -18.09 -21.52
CA MET A 90 11.23 -18.04 -22.85
C MET A 90 11.80 -19.43 -23.09
N GLU A 91 10.90 -20.40 -23.25
CA GLU A 91 11.17 -21.52 -24.12
C GLU A 91 11.62 -20.89 -25.43
N LYS A 92 12.89 -21.09 -25.75
CA LYS A 92 13.44 -20.82 -27.07
C LYS A 92 12.55 -21.52 -28.08
N GLY A 93 11.65 -20.77 -28.70
CA GLY A 93 11.00 -21.17 -29.94
C GLY A 93 11.92 -20.77 -31.09
N ASP A 94 12.51 -21.77 -31.72
CA ASP A 94 13.33 -21.68 -32.93
C ASP A 94 12.66 -20.82 -34.02
N TRP A 95 13.45 -19.95 -34.64
CA TRP A 95 13.22 -19.43 -35.99
C TRP A 95 14.03 -20.25 -36.99
#